data_AF-A0A7S1GII1-F1
#
_entry.id   AF-A0A7S1GII1-F1
#
_cell.length_a   1.000
_cell.length_b   1.000
_cell.length_c   1.000
_cell.angle_alpha   90.00
_cell.angle_beta   90.00
_cell.angle_gamma   90.00
#
_symmetry.space_group_name_H-M   'P 1'
#
loop_
_entity.id
_entity.type
_entity.pdbx_description
1 polymer ?
#
loop_
_entity_poly.entity_id
_entity_poly.type
_entity_poly.pdbx_seq_one_letter_code
_entity_poly.pdbx_strand_id
1 'polypeptide(L)'
;VHMSFDGIENAVKLTSLVLDNTNMRSIDGIGMARGLLELNLGDNSLAGPIPTELSRLVSLQALILKNNFLTGTLPIWLGTLHELTTLLLDDNEISGGMLSFDNYKHLTMLNLSTNVLTGPIPRTFLLNSPREEKVYIDVSNNRLSGTIPFDLERSLKLTLHAHQNQIVGVDSRLCSLQGWQDGKVTQFGCDAILCPVGTYNDKGRQTLEDKPCMNCTNQPSPFMGATQCGPTSTAATRRTKTRLLLTISSIISLLVAYIV
;
A
#
# COMPACT_ATOMS: atom_id res chain seq x y z
N VAL A 1 7.77 -9.12 21.52
CA VAL A 1 8.74 -8.44 22.42
C VAL A 1 8.24 -7.02 22.66
N HIS A 2 8.26 -6.53 23.90
CA HIS A 2 8.09 -5.09 24.18
C HIS A 2 9.48 -4.48 24.10
N MET A 3 9.72 -3.68 23.06
CA MET A 3 10.99 -3.00 22.84
C MET A 3 10.71 -1.51 23.01
N SER A 4 11.51 -0.84 23.83
CA SER A 4 11.52 0.62 23.95
C SER A 4 12.75 1.14 23.21
N PHE A 5 12.61 2.28 22.54
CA PHE A 5 13.71 2.98 21.86
C PHE A 5 14.28 4.12 22.70
N ASP A 6 14.18 4.04 24.03
CA ASP A 6 14.79 5.03 24.92
C ASP A 6 16.29 5.20 24.63
N GLY A 7 16.73 6.45 24.47
CA GLY A 7 18.12 6.79 24.18
C GLY A 7 18.48 6.76 22.68
N ILE A 8 17.57 6.37 21.78
CA ILE A 8 17.81 6.36 20.33
C ILE A 8 18.11 7.76 19.78
N GLU A 9 17.71 8.84 20.46
CA GLU A 9 18.08 10.22 20.13
C GLU A 9 19.60 10.45 20.08
N ASN A 10 20.38 9.64 20.81
CA ASN A 10 21.83 9.75 20.81
C ASN A 10 22.47 9.11 19.57
N ALA A 11 21.74 8.25 18.86
CA ALA A 11 22.18 7.60 17.64
C ALA A 11 22.06 8.53 16.42
N VAL A 12 22.70 9.71 16.47
CA VAL A 12 22.56 10.78 15.47
C VAL A 12 23.00 10.41 14.04
N LYS A 13 23.76 9.32 13.88
CA LYS A 13 24.18 8.78 12.57
C LYS A 13 23.27 7.66 12.06
N LEU A 14 22.26 7.26 12.82
CA LEU A 14 21.34 6.19 12.45
C LEU A 14 20.38 6.69 11.35
N THR A 15 20.54 6.16 10.15
CA THR A 15 19.72 6.52 8.98
C THR A 15 18.79 5.40 8.53
N SER A 16 19.11 4.14 8.84
CA SER A 16 18.27 2.99 8.49
C SER A 16 18.11 2.10 9.71
N LEU A 17 16.87 1.74 10.01
CA LEU A 17 16.51 0.80 11.06
C LEU A 17 15.57 -0.26 10.50
N VAL A 18 16.07 -1.51 10.46
CA VAL A 18 15.36 -2.66 9.93
C VAL A 18 15.14 -3.67 11.05
N LEU A 19 13.88 -3.88 11.40
CA LEU A 19 13.42 -4.73 12.49
C LEU A 19 12.22 -5.59 12.05
N ASP A 20 12.17 -5.98 10.78
CA ASP A 20 11.13 -6.86 10.27
C ASP A 20 11.23 -8.27 10.89
N ASN A 21 10.08 -8.93 11.04
CA ASN A 21 10.01 -10.30 11.58
C ASN A 21 10.65 -10.47 12.98
N THR A 22 10.54 -9.45 13.84
CA THR A 22 11.10 -9.47 15.21
C THR A 22 10.03 -9.70 16.30
N ASN A 23 8.78 -9.99 15.90
CA ASN A 23 7.63 -10.11 16.81
C ASN A 23 7.43 -8.87 17.70
N MET A 24 7.80 -7.69 17.22
CA MET A 24 7.58 -6.42 17.91
C MET A 24 6.08 -6.12 18.06
N ARG A 25 5.72 -5.51 19.19
CA ARG A 25 4.34 -5.12 19.50
C ARG A 25 4.17 -3.63 19.76
N SER A 26 5.24 -2.94 20.10
CA SER A 26 5.30 -1.50 20.34
C SER A 26 6.56 -0.94 19.72
N ILE A 27 6.53 0.36 19.42
CA ILE A 27 7.65 1.15 18.90
C ILE A 27 7.91 2.40 19.76
N ASP A 28 7.48 2.38 21.02
CA ASP A 28 7.58 3.52 21.92
C ASP A 28 8.99 4.13 21.90
N GLY A 29 9.06 5.43 21.67
CA GLY A 29 10.31 6.19 21.64
C GLY A 29 10.92 6.31 20.25
N ILE A 30 10.44 5.57 19.23
CA ILE A 30 11.03 5.59 17.89
C ILE A 30 11.01 6.99 17.28
N GLY A 31 10.03 7.83 17.64
CA GLY A 31 9.91 9.22 17.19
C GLY A 31 11.08 10.13 17.60
N MET A 32 12.01 9.64 18.43
CA MET A 32 13.23 10.36 18.81
C MET A 32 14.38 10.17 17.79
N ALA A 33 14.30 9.16 16.93
CA ALA A 33 15.30 8.87 15.90
C ALA A 33 15.14 9.76 14.65
N ARG A 34 15.19 11.08 14.83
CA ARG A 34 14.80 12.09 13.80
C ARG A 34 15.64 12.06 12.52
N GLY A 35 16.82 11.44 12.56
CA GLY A 35 17.71 11.27 11.40
C GLY A 35 17.39 10.06 10.52
N LEU A 36 16.39 9.25 10.87
CA LEU A 36 16.01 8.08 10.09
C LEU A 36 15.49 8.48 8.70
N LEU A 37 16.05 7.81 7.70
CA LEU A 37 15.64 7.84 6.30
C LEU A 37 14.84 6.57 5.96
N GLU A 38 15.15 5.45 6.58
CA GLU A 38 14.46 4.18 6.37
C GLU A 38 14.04 3.57 7.72
N LEU A 39 12.77 3.19 7.81
CA LEU A 39 12.22 2.44 8.92
C LEU A 39 11.42 1.24 8.39
N ASN A 40 11.95 0.05 8.60
CA ASN A 40 11.27 -1.20 8.28
C ASN A 40 10.85 -1.94 9.55
N LEU A 41 9.53 -2.01 9.76
CA LEU A 41 8.86 -2.72 10.84
C LEU A 41 7.86 -3.73 10.29
N GLY A 42 8.06 -4.18 9.04
CA GLY A 42 7.20 -5.17 8.40
C GLY A 42 7.16 -6.50 9.15
N ASP A 43 6.13 -7.31 8.89
CA ASP A 43 6.09 -8.70 9.37
C ASP A 43 6.19 -8.83 10.91
N ASN A 44 5.60 -7.88 11.63
CA ASN A 44 5.60 -7.83 13.10
C ASN A 44 4.20 -8.06 13.68
N SER A 45 4.05 -7.81 14.98
CA SER A 45 2.78 -7.88 15.70
C SER A 45 2.32 -6.51 16.20
N LEU A 46 2.65 -5.42 15.48
CA LEU A 46 2.16 -4.09 15.80
C LEU A 46 0.64 -4.06 15.63
N ALA A 47 -0.08 -3.49 16.58
CA ALA A 47 -1.53 -3.47 16.58
C ALA A 47 -2.08 -2.11 17.02
N GLY A 48 -3.34 -1.84 16.70
CA GLY A 48 -3.95 -0.54 16.95
C GLY A 48 -3.63 0.48 15.84
N PRO A 49 -3.89 1.77 16.05
CA PRO A 49 -3.66 2.79 15.03
C PRO A 49 -2.17 2.98 14.73
N ILE A 50 -1.86 3.53 13.55
CA ILE A 50 -0.50 3.97 13.20
C ILE A 50 -0.03 4.99 14.25
N PRO A 51 1.07 4.74 14.98
CA PRO A 51 1.50 5.58 16.10
C PRO A 51 1.84 7.01 15.68
N THR A 52 1.32 7.99 16.42
CA THR A 52 1.51 9.42 16.11
C THR A 52 2.96 9.89 16.26
N GLU A 53 3.80 9.17 17.01
CA GLU A 53 5.22 9.52 17.16
C GLU A 53 6.00 9.43 15.86
N LEU A 54 5.54 8.63 14.89
CA LEU A 54 6.10 8.56 13.54
C LEU A 54 6.02 9.90 12.80
N SER A 55 5.10 10.80 13.18
CA SER A 55 5.00 12.16 12.62
C SER A 55 6.27 13.00 12.82
N ARG A 56 7.14 12.62 13.77
CA ARG A 56 8.41 13.30 14.07
C ARG A 56 9.54 12.91 13.11
N LEU A 57 9.38 11.83 12.35
CA LEU A 57 10.41 11.26 11.48
C LEU A 57 10.33 11.86 10.07
N VAL A 58 10.33 13.19 9.98
CA VAL A 58 10.05 13.94 8.74
C VAL A 58 11.04 13.72 7.61
N SER A 59 12.23 13.18 7.92
CA SER A 59 13.27 12.83 6.93
C SER A 59 13.09 11.44 6.33
N LEU A 60 12.07 10.67 6.74
CA LEU A 60 11.83 9.33 6.20
C LEU A 60 11.58 9.37 4.70
N GLN A 61 12.34 8.53 4.00
CA GLN A 61 12.21 8.22 2.59
C GLN A 61 11.53 6.86 2.37
N ALA A 62 11.64 5.93 3.33
CA ALA A 62 10.98 4.63 3.29
C ALA A 62 10.35 4.28 4.64
N LEU A 63 9.04 4.01 4.63
CA LEU A 63 8.30 3.52 5.78
C LEU A 63 7.56 2.22 5.42
N ILE A 64 7.97 1.12 6.07
CA ILE A 64 7.43 -0.21 5.81
C ILE A 64 6.77 -0.72 7.09
N LEU A 65 5.44 -0.77 7.11
CA LEU A 65 4.61 -1.33 8.19
C LEU A 65 3.75 -2.50 7.70
N LYS A 66 4.07 -3.05 6.54
CA LYS A 66 3.32 -4.16 5.92
C LYS A 66 3.20 -5.37 6.85
N ASN A 67 2.18 -6.17 6.64
CA ASN A 67 1.96 -7.41 7.37
C ASN A 67 1.99 -7.24 8.92
N ASN A 68 1.27 -6.24 9.45
CA ASN A 68 1.02 -6.07 10.89
C ASN A 68 -0.49 -6.19 11.22
N PHE A 69 -0.91 -5.87 12.43
CA PHE A 69 -2.31 -5.86 12.87
C PHE A 69 -2.82 -4.42 13.06
N LEU A 70 -2.32 -3.48 12.26
CA LEU A 70 -2.66 -2.07 12.39
C LEU A 70 -4.12 -1.84 12.00
N THR A 71 -4.84 -1.05 12.79
CA THR A 71 -6.25 -0.69 12.62
C THR A 71 -6.41 0.84 12.58
N GLY A 72 -7.64 1.34 12.67
CA GLY A 72 -7.92 2.78 12.61
C GLY A 72 -7.85 3.32 11.19
N THR A 73 -7.69 4.64 11.03
CA THR A 73 -7.63 5.31 9.72
C THR A 73 -6.20 5.72 9.37
N LEU A 74 -5.93 5.96 8.09
CA LEU A 74 -4.72 6.67 7.68
C LEU A 74 -4.70 8.06 8.35
N PRO A 75 -3.71 8.39 9.19
CA PRO A 75 -3.72 9.64 9.93
C PRO A 75 -3.24 10.80 9.05
N ILE A 76 -3.84 11.98 9.23
CA ILE A 76 -3.54 13.17 8.43
C ILE A 76 -2.07 13.62 8.53
N TRP A 77 -1.42 13.32 9.66
CA TRP A 77 -0.01 13.63 9.85
C TRP A 77 0.90 12.85 8.91
N LEU A 78 0.46 11.77 8.25
CA LEU A 78 1.28 11.13 7.20
C LEU A 78 1.73 12.16 6.16
N GLY A 79 0.88 13.15 5.85
CA GLY A 79 1.22 14.25 4.94
C GLY A 79 2.41 15.12 5.38
N THR A 80 2.92 14.98 6.61
CA THR A 80 4.16 15.65 7.04
C THR A 80 5.42 14.90 6.61
N LEU A 81 5.31 13.64 6.19
CA LEU A 81 6.42 12.80 5.71
C LEU A 81 6.64 12.97 4.19
N HIS A 82 6.91 14.21 3.78
CA HIS A 82 6.93 14.64 2.37
C HIS A 82 8.12 14.09 1.57
N GLU A 83 9.16 13.60 2.25
CA GLU A 83 10.34 12.96 1.65
C GLU A 83 10.11 11.49 1.27
N LEU A 84 8.95 10.92 1.61
CA LEU A 84 8.67 9.51 1.33
C LEU A 84 8.71 9.20 -0.17
N THR A 85 9.55 8.22 -0.51
CA THR A 85 9.61 7.54 -1.81
C THR A 85 8.81 6.24 -1.79
N THR A 86 8.77 5.57 -0.63
CA THR A 86 8.18 4.25 -0.43
C THR A 86 7.32 4.22 0.84
N LEU A 87 6.05 3.86 0.70
CA LEU A 87 5.14 3.62 1.82
C LEU A 87 4.40 2.29 1.63
N LEU A 88 4.69 1.32 2.50
CA LEU A 88 4.08 -0.01 2.46
C LEU A 88 3.26 -0.25 3.74
N LEU A 89 1.94 -0.30 3.59
CA LEU A 89 0.96 -0.54 4.66
C LEU A 89 0.07 -1.75 4.35
N ASP A 90 0.44 -2.57 3.37
CA ASP A 90 -0.32 -3.73 2.93
C ASP A 90 -0.45 -4.81 4.02
N ASP A 91 -1.46 -5.67 3.87
CA ASP A 91 -1.76 -6.75 4.81
C ASP A 91 -1.94 -6.24 6.26
N ASN A 92 -2.84 -5.27 6.45
CA ASN A 92 -3.25 -4.74 7.75
C ASN A 92 -4.80 -4.70 7.84
N GLU A 93 -5.34 -4.03 8.86
CA GLU A 93 -6.79 -3.83 9.07
C GLU A 93 -7.15 -2.33 9.06
N ILE A 94 -6.43 -1.53 8.25
CA ILE A 94 -6.62 -0.08 8.14
C ILE A 94 -7.95 0.20 7.43
N SER A 95 -8.71 1.14 7.97
CA SER A 95 -10.08 1.48 7.59
C SER A 95 -10.22 2.96 7.20
N GLY A 96 -11.43 3.36 6.82
CA GLY A 96 -11.71 4.73 6.39
C GLY A 96 -11.23 5.03 4.97
N GLY A 97 -11.23 6.31 4.61
CA GLY A 97 -10.85 6.76 3.26
C GLY A 97 -9.34 6.82 3.03
N MET A 98 -8.95 6.74 1.75
CA MET A 98 -7.59 7.08 1.33
C MET A 98 -7.30 8.58 1.56
N LEU A 99 -6.04 8.89 1.87
CA LEU A 99 -5.52 10.25 1.76
C LEU A 99 -5.23 10.59 0.28
N SER A 100 -5.10 11.87 -0.03
CA SER A 100 -4.73 12.34 -1.37
C SER A 100 -3.27 12.06 -1.72
N PHE A 101 -2.36 11.96 -0.74
CA PHE A 101 -0.91 11.89 -1.03
C PHE A 101 -0.45 12.96 -2.03
N ASP A 102 -1.11 14.12 -2.02
CA ASP A 102 -0.90 15.21 -2.95
C ASP A 102 0.38 15.99 -2.65
N ASN A 103 0.94 15.92 -1.45
CA ASN A 103 2.18 16.61 -1.08
C ASN A 103 3.46 15.77 -1.27
N TYR A 104 3.34 14.55 -1.78
CA TYR A 104 4.46 13.61 -1.87
C TYR A 104 5.16 13.68 -3.23
N LYS A 105 6.17 14.52 -3.33
CA LYS A 105 6.87 14.81 -4.59
C LYS A 105 7.82 13.72 -5.06
N HIS A 106 8.19 12.80 -4.17
CA HIS A 106 9.17 11.75 -4.42
C HIS A 106 8.56 10.34 -4.37
N LEU A 107 7.26 10.22 -4.10
CA LEU A 107 6.59 8.94 -3.91
C LEU A 107 6.49 8.19 -5.23
N THR A 108 7.15 7.03 -5.28
CA THR A 108 7.16 6.12 -6.43
C THR A 108 6.59 4.76 -6.09
N MET A 109 6.46 4.41 -4.80
CA MET A 109 5.88 3.15 -4.36
C MET A 109 4.91 3.36 -3.20
N LEU A 110 3.63 3.05 -3.43
CA LEU A 110 2.60 3.03 -2.40
C LEU A 110 1.85 1.71 -2.44
N ASN A 111 1.86 0.97 -1.34
CA ASN A 111 1.06 -0.24 -1.20
C ASN A 111 0.12 -0.13 0.00
N LEU A 112 -1.18 -0.10 -0.29
CA LEU A 112 -2.28 -0.10 0.68
C LEU A 112 -3.15 -1.36 0.52
N SER A 113 -2.70 -2.35 -0.27
CA SER A 113 -3.50 -3.52 -0.59
C SER A 113 -3.84 -4.35 0.65
N THR A 114 -4.90 -5.14 0.57
CA THR A 114 -5.31 -6.06 1.64
C THR A 114 -5.52 -5.33 2.97
N ASN A 115 -6.44 -4.37 2.94
CA ASN A 115 -6.93 -3.60 4.09
C ASN A 115 -8.47 -3.53 4.01
N VAL A 116 -9.10 -2.63 4.78
CA VAL A 116 -10.55 -2.40 4.74
C VAL A 116 -10.88 -0.95 4.40
N LEU A 117 -10.05 -0.30 3.57
CA LEU A 117 -10.26 1.08 3.11
C LEU A 117 -11.56 1.19 2.31
N THR A 118 -12.29 2.27 2.51
CA THR A 118 -13.61 2.54 1.91
C THR A 118 -13.64 3.87 1.17
N GLY A 119 -14.71 4.11 0.42
CA GLY A 119 -14.92 5.37 -0.29
C GLY A 119 -14.11 5.47 -1.59
N PRO A 120 -14.20 6.62 -2.27
CA PRO A 120 -13.57 6.78 -3.58
C PRO A 120 -12.06 7.06 -3.46
N ILE A 121 -11.34 6.77 -4.55
CA ILE A 121 -10.01 7.34 -4.77
C ILE A 121 -10.16 8.87 -4.89
N PRO A 122 -9.47 9.68 -4.07
CA PRO A 122 -9.57 11.14 -4.15
C PRO A 122 -9.16 11.66 -5.53
N ARG A 123 -9.84 12.68 -6.04
CA ARG A 123 -9.45 13.33 -7.32
C ARG A 123 -8.08 13.99 -7.26
N THR A 124 -7.65 14.42 -6.08
CA THR A 124 -6.32 14.98 -5.86
C THR A 124 -5.26 13.91 -5.60
N PHE A 125 -5.60 12.62 -5.75
CA PHE A 125 -4.67 11.54 -5.47
C PHE A 125 -3.41 11.67 -6.33
N LEU A 126 -2.23 11.73 -5.71
CA LEU A 126 -0.91 11.85 -6.36
C LEU A 126 -0.71 13.12 -7.20
N LEU A 127 -1.43 14.19 -6.91
CA LEU A 127 -1.41 15.43 -7.70
C LEU A 127 0.00 15.99 -7.97
N ASN A 128 0.92 15.90 -7.00
CA ASN A 128 2.30 16.37 -7.13
C ASN A 128 3.34 15.24 -7.19
N SER A 129 2.93 14.01 -7.49
CA SER A 129 3.87 12.89 -7.70
C SER A 129 4.79 13.12 -8.91
N PRO A 130 5.94 12.42 -9.00
CA PRO A 130 6.81 12.49 -10.18
C PRO A 130 6.06 12.15 -11.46
N ARG A 131 6.09 13.06 -12.45
CA ARG A 131 5.35 12.88 -13.71
C ARG A 131 5.98 11.82 -14.62
N GLU A 132 7.30 11.82 -14.72
CA GLU A 132 8.05 11.03 -15.70
C GLU A 132 8.71 9.77 -15.12
N GLU A 133 8.69 9.62 -13.80
CA GLU A 133 9.16 8.42 -13.12
C GLU A 133 8.06 7.37 -13.06
N LYS A 134 8.47 6.10 -12.96
CA LYS A 134 7.51 5.01 -12.78
C LYS A 134 6.95 5.09 -11.37
N VAL A 135 5.63 5.18 -11.26
CA VAL A 135 4.92 5.19 -9.98
C VAL A 135 4.11 3.89 -9.88
N TYR A 136 4.34 3.12 -8.83
CA TYR A 136 3.64 1.87 -8.53
C TYR A 136 2.69 2.09 -7.37
N ILE A 137 1.40 1.89 -7.62
CA ILE A 137 0.33 2.02 -6.63
C ILE A 137 -0.46 0.73 -6.57
N ASP A 138 -0.57 0.16 -5.38
CA ASP A 138 -1.43 -0.99 -5.13
C ASP A 138 -2.44 -0.67 -4.03
N VAL A 139 -3.71 -0.66 -4.41
CA VAL A 139 -4.88 -0.47 -3.53
C VAL A 139 -5.85 -1.64 -3.66
N SER A 140 -5.40 -2.76 -4.24
CA SER A 140 -6.22 -3.95 -4.43
C SER A 140 -6.71 -4.54 -3.10
N ASN A 141 -7.73 -5.39 -3.14
CA ASN A 141 -8.21 -6.09 -1.95
C ASN A 141 -8.61 -5.13 -0.81
N ASN A 142 -9.49 -4.18 -1.14
CA ASN A 142 -10.07 -3.20 -0.22
C ASN A 142 -11.58 -3.10 -0.49
N ARG A 143 -12.22 -2.03 0.02
CA ARG A 143 -13.64 -1.70 -0.23
C ARG A 143 -13.77 -0.32 -0.89
N LEU A 144 -12.77 0.08 -1.68
CA LEU A 144 -12.80 1.35 -2.41
C LEU A 144 -13.93 1.33 -3.44
N SER A 145 -14.65 2.43 -3.57
CA SER A 145 -15.85 2.52 -4.39
C SER A 145 -15.78 3.64 -5.44
N GLY A 146 -16.79 3.73 -6.29
CA GLY A 146 -16.85 4.76 -7.33
C GLY A 146 -16.03 4.42 -8.56
N THR A 147 -15.41 5.44 -9.16
CA THR A 147 -14.76 5.37 -10.48
C THR A 147 -13.30 5.75 -10.36
N ILE A 148 -12.40 5.08 -11.10
CA ILE A 148 -11.01 5.53 -11.24
C ILE A 148 -11.00 6.93 -11.90
N PRO A 149 -10.57 7.99 -11.20
CA PRO A 149 -10.70 9.36 -11.68
C PRO A 149 -9.67 9.65 -12.79
N PHE A 150 -10.09 10.44 -13.79
CA PHE A 150 -9.19 10.90 -14.86
C PHE A 150 -7.96 11.65 -14.34
N ASP A 151 -8.08 12.33 -13.18
CA ASP A 151 -7.05 13.15 -12.55
C ASP A 151 -5.72 12.40 -12.21
N LEU A 152 -5.71 11.06 -12.35
CA LEU A 152 -4.50 10.26 -12.25
C LEU A 152 -3.61 10.34 -13.51
N GLU A 153 -4.14 10.78 -14.65
CA GLU A 153 -3.43 10.97 -15.92
C GLU A 153 -2.13 11.78 -15.80
N ARG A 154 -2.03 12.60 -14.74
CA ARG A 154 -0.84 13.39 -14.40
C ARG A 154 0.42 12.55 -14.20
N SER A 155 0.30 11.32 -13.69
CA SER A 155 1.43 10.40 -13.60
C SER A 155 1.54 9.62 -14.91
N LEU A 156 2.53 9.94 -15.75
CA LEU A 156 2.61 9.42 -17.13
C LEU A 156 3.03 7.95 -17.19
N LYS A 157 3.64 7.43 -16.13
CA LYS A 157 4.12 6.04 -16.01
C LYS A 157 3.55 5.36 -14.77
N LEU A 158 2.22 5.44 -14.61
CA LEU A 158 1.52 4.82 -13.48
C LEU A 158 1.25 3.33 -13.73
N THR A 159 1.65 2.49 -12.79
CA THR A 159 1.15 1.11 -12.63
C THR A 159 0.18 1.09 -11.45
N LEU A 160 -1.09 0.79 -11.72
CA LEU A 160 -2.16 0.81 -10.72
C LEU A 160 -2.78 -0.58 -10.55
N HIS A 161 -2.76 -1.11 -9.34
CA HIS A 161 -3.51 -2.32 -8.98
C HIS A 161 -4.70 -1.91 -8.12
N ALA A 162 -5.92 -2.04 -8.68
CA ALA A 162 -7.16 -1.67 -7.99
C ALA A 162 -8.23 -2.78 -8.01
N HIS A 163 -7.86 -4.00 -8.41
CA HIS A 163 -8.73 -5.16 -8.45
C HIS A 163 -9.25 -5.55 -7.06
N GLN A 164 -10.33 -6.35 -7.01
CA GLN A 164 -10.96 -6.78 -5.75
C GLN A 164 -11.33 -5.60 -4.83
N ASN A 165 -12.07 -4.64 -5.39
CA ASN A 165 -12.66 -3.49 -4.71
C ASN A 165 -14.16 -3.38 -5.05
N GLN A 166 -14.81 -2.29 -4.64
CA GLN A 166 -16.19 -1.92 -5.00
C GLN A 166 -16.25 -0.87 -6.13
N ILE A 167 -15.23 -0.86 -7.00
CA ILE A 167 -15.12 0.07 -8.12
C ILE A 167 -16.10 -0.33 -9.20
N VAL A 168 -16.86 0.64 -9.71
CA VAL A 168 -17.92 0.43 -10.71
C VAL A 168 -17.54 0.95 -12.09
N GLY A 169 -16.42 1.69 -12.21
CA GLY A 169 -16.02 2.31 -13.46
C GLY A 169 -14.56 2.74 -13.53
N VAL A 170 -14.10 2.96 -14.76
CA VAL A 170 -12.86 3.65 -15.10
C VAL A 170 -13.25 4.83 -15.99
N ASP A 171 -12.73 6.04 -15.73
CA ASP A 171 -12.96 7.17 -16.63
C ASP A 171 -12.38 6.85 -18.02
N SER A 172 -13.22 6.90 -19.06
CA SER A 172 -12.87 6.42 -20.40
C SER A 172 -11.70 7.14 -21.05
N ARG A 173 -11.40 8.38 -20.61
CA ARG A 173 -10.25 9.15 -21.09
C ARG A 173 -8.91 8.50 -20.69
N LEU A 174 -8.89 7.73 -19.60
CA LEU A 174 -7.71 6.99 -19.17
C LEU A 174 -7.36 5.85 -20.14
N CYS A 175 -8.33 5.33 -20.88
CA CYS A 175 -8.20 4.10 -21.66
C CYS A 175 -7.42 4.24 -22.97
N SER A 176 -6.77 5.38 -23.19
CA SER A 176 -5.89 5.65 -24.33
C SER A 176 -4.55 6.25 -23.92
N LEU A 177 -4.28 6.33 -22.61
CA LEU A 177 -3.04 6.92 -22.10
C LEU A 177 -1.82 6.09 -22.48
N GLN A 178 -0.78 6.80 -22.95
CA GLN A 178 0.52 6.22 -23.23
C GLN A 178 1.33 6.04 -21.93
N GLY A 179 2.16 5.01 -21.89
CA GLY A 179 3.03 4.71 -20.72
C GLY A 179 2.31 4.08 -19.53
N TRP A 180 1.00 4.33 -19.38
CA TRP A 180 0.18 3.74 -18.32
C TRP A 180 0.17 2.21 -18.35
N GLN A 181 0.24 1.63 -17.15
CA GLN A 181 0.29 0.20 -16.92
C GLN A 181 1.39 -0.48 -17.73
N ASP A 182 2.60 0.10 -17.74
CA ASP A 182 3.72 -0.37 -18.56
C ASP A 182 3.39 -0.41 -20.06
N GLY A 183 2.63 0.60 -20.53
CA GLY A 183 2.18 0.74 -21.91
C GLY A 183 0.97 -0.11 -22.29
N LYS A 184 0.46 -0.96 -21.38
CA LYS A 184 -0.64 -1.89 -21.68
C LYS A 184 -1.97 -1.20 -21.96
N VAL A 185 -2.19 0.02 -21.47
CA VAL A 185 -3.40 0.79 -21.80
C VAL A 185 -3.51 1.06 -23.31
N THR A 186 -2.40 1.34 -24.00
CA THR A 186 -2.42 1.53 -25.46
C THR A 186 -2.71 0.25 -26.24
N GLN A 187 -2.49 -0.91 -25.63
CA GLN A 187 -2.68 -2.23 -26.24
C GLN A 187 -4.10 -2.76 -25.99
N PHE A 188 -4.61 -2.62 -24.77
CA PHE A 188 -5.85 -3.29 -24.33
C PHE A 188 -6.91 -2.31 -23.79
N GLY A 189 -6.70 -1.01 -23.93
CA GLY A 189 -7.65 0.01 -23.48
C GLY A 189 -7.93 -0.04 -21.97
N CYS A 190 -9.21 0.07 -21.59
CA CYS A 190 -9.62 0.03 -20.19
C CYS A 190 -9.37 -1.33 -19.53
N ASP A 191 -9.34 -2.42 -20.30
CA ASP A 191 -9.16 -3.77 -19.77
C ASP A 191 -7.76 -3.92 -19.16
N ALA A 192 -6.77 -3.14 -19.62
CA ALA A 192 -5.47 -3.03 -18.98
C ALA A 192 -5.53 -2.34 -17.61
N ILE A 193 -6.56 -1.57 -17.30
CA ILE A 193 -6.72 -0.90 -15.99
C ILE A 193 -7.46 -1.84 -15.04
N LEU A 194 -8.68 -2.25 -15.41
CA LEU A 194 -9.51 -3.21 -14.69
C LEU A 194 -10.42 -3.94 -15.68
N CYS A 195 -10.63 -5.24 -15.46
CA CYS A 195 -11.63 -5.99 -16.23
C CYS A 195 -13.05 -5.42 -16.00
N PRO A 196 -13.87 -5.32 -17.05
CA PRO A 196 -15.23 -4.79 -16.93
C PRO A 196 -16.12 -5.66 -16.05
N VAL A 197 -17.20 -5.06 -15.53
CA VAL A 197 -18.25 -5.75 -14.77
C VAL A 197 -18.74 -6.96 -15.57
N GLY A 198 -18.90 -8.11 -14.90
CA GLY A 198 -19.30 -9.35 -15.56
C GLY A 198 -18.16 -10.17 -16.16
N THR A 199 -16.92 -9.66 -16.13
CA THR A 199 -15.74 -10.38 -16.61
C THR A 199 -14.69 -10.53 -15.51
N TYR A 200 -13.70 -11.39 -15.73
CA TYR A 200 -12.58 -11.60 -14.82
C TYR A 200 -11.27 -11.84 -15.57
N ASN A 201 -10.16 -11.66 -14.86
CA ASN A 201 -8.82 -12.10 -15.25
C ASN A 201 -8.05 -12.40 -13.96
N ASP A 202 -7.09 -13.32 -13.91
CA ASP A 202 -6.37 -13.66 -12.67
C ASP A 202 -5.64 -12.47 -12.01
N LYS A 203 -5.36 -11.40 -12.77
CA LYS A 203 -4.79 -10.12 -12.28
C LYS A 203 -5.84 -9.02 -12.06
N GLY A 204 -7.11 -9.32 -12.31
CA GLY A 204 -8.21 -8.36 -12.33
C GLY A 204 -8.13 -7.34 -13.47
N ARG A 205 -7.20 -7.52 -14.41
CA ARG A 205 -6.98 -6.68 -15.59
C ARG A 205 -6.23 -7.48 -16.65
N GLN A 206 -6.40 -7.14 -17.91
CA GLN A 206 -5.64 -7.75 -19.00
C GLN A 206 -4.16 -7.29 -18.97
N THR A 207 -3.24 -8.24 -18.92
CA THR A 207 -1.78 -7.96 -18.92
C THR A 207 -1.07 -8.59 -20.12
N LEU A 208 -1.67 -9.65 -20.69
CA LEU A 208 -1.16 -10.41 -21.82
C LEU A 208 -2.24 -10.50 -22.91
N GLU A 209 -1.83 -10.61 -24.16
CA GLU A 209 -2.72 -10.67 -25.32
C GLU A 209 -3.56 -11.97 -25.32
N ASP A 210 -2.94 -13.10 -24.93
CA ASP A 210 -3.56 -14.42 -24.84
C ASP A 210 -4.41 -14.63 -23.57
N LYS A 211 -4.47 -13.63 -22.69
CA LYS A 211 -5.26 -13.66 -21.45
C LYS A 211 -6.17 -12.43 -21.34
N PRO A 212 -7.23 -12.32 -22.17
CA PRO A 212 -8.19 -11.25 -22.08
C PRO A 212 -9.05 -11.35 -20.81
N CYS A 213 -9.89 -10.33 -20.58
CA CYS A 213 -10.95 -10.41 -19.58
C CYS A 213 -12.04 -11.38 -20.07
N MET A 214 -12.25 -12.46 -19.34
CA MET A 214 -13.15 -13.56 -19.70
C MET A 214 -14.53 -13.35 -19.07
N ASN A 215 -15.61 -13.69 -19.78
CA ASN A 215 -16.97 -13.58 -19.24
C ASN A 215 -17.22 -14.51 -18.06
N CYS A 216 -17.95 -14.02 -17.06
CA CYS A 216 -18.48 -14.83 -15.96
C CYS A 216 -19.90 -15.30 -16.24
N THR A 217 -20.08 -16.62 -16.35
CA THR A 217 -21.40 -17.25 -16.60
C THR A 217 -22.21 -17.46 -15.33
N ASN A 218 -21.56 -17.63 -14.18
CA ASN A 218 -22.20 -17.85 -12.88
C ASN A 218 -21.74 -16.80 -11.86
N GLN A 219 -22.70 -16.07 -11.29
CA GLN A 219 -22.49 -15.06 -10.24
C GLN A 219 -21.36 -14.06 -10.57
N PRO A 220 -21.54 -13.22 -11.61
CA PRO A 220 -20.59 -12.17 -11.93
C PRO A 220 -20.45 -11.19 -10.77
N SER A 221 -19.24 -10.69 -10.55
CA SER A 221 -18.99 -9.55 -9.68
C SER A 221 -19.76 -8.32 -10.22
N PRO A 222 -20.49 -7.56 -9.38
CA PRO A 222 -21.08 -6.28 -9.77
C PRO A 222 -20.04 -5.16 -9.89
N PHE A 223 -18.79 -5.43 -9.54
CA PHE A 223 -17.67 -4.49 -9.55
C PHE A 223 -16.65 -4.88 -10.61
N MET A 224 -15.95 -3.87 -11.13
CA MET A 224 -14.82 -4.05 -12.04
C MET A 224 -13.63 -4.71 -11.33
N GLY A 225 -12.78 -5.35 -12.13
CA GLY A 225 -11.53 -5.93 -11.65
C GLY A 225 -11.69 -7.21 -10.85
N ALA A 226 -12.63 -8.07 -11.23
CA ALA A 226 -12.75 -9.39 -10.62
C ALA A 226 -11.56 -10.28 -11.01
N THR A 227 -11.02 -11.02 -10.03
CA THR A 227 -9.90 -11.95 -10.25
C THR A 227 -10.33 -13.36 -10.61
N GLN A 228 -11.60 -13.69 -10.34
CA GLN A 228 -12.22 -14.98 -10.60
C GLN A 228 -13.74 -14.80 -10.69
N CYS A 229 -14.44 -15.76 -11.30
CA CYS A 229 -15.91 -15.81 -11.24
C CYS A 229 -16.39 -16.52 -9.97
N GLY A 230 -17.67 -16.34 -9.66
CA GLY A 230 -18.31 -16.95 -8.50
C GLY A 230 -18.31 -16.04 -7.28
N PRO A 231 -18.78 -16.52 -6.13
CA PRO A 231 -18.86 -15.70 -4.94
C PRO A 231 -17.44 -15.24 -4.59
N THR A 232 -17.22 -13.92 -4.69
CA THR A 232 -16.10 -13.30 -3.97
C THR A 232 -16.30 -13.74 -2.54
N SER A 233 -15.33 -14.45 -1.95
CA SER A 233 -15.40 -14.74 -0.52
C SER A 233 -15.49 -13.38 0.19
N THR A 234 -16.71 -12.99 0.57
CA THR A 234 -16.97 -11.85 1.45
C THR A 234 -16.55 -12.16 2.86
N ALA A 235 -16.29 -13.45 3.14
CA ALA A 235 -15.13 -13.78 3.95
C ALA A 235 -13.90 -13.25 3.18
N ALA A 236 -13.49 -12.01 3.51
CA ALA A 236 -12.09 -11.84 3.82
C ALA A 236 -11.71 -13.16 4.47
N THR A 237 -10.85 -13.96 3.84
CA THR A 237 -10.15 -14.94 4.63
C THR A 237 -9.63 -14.04 5.72
N ARG A 238 -10.23 -14.11 6.92
CA ARG A 238 -9.51 -13.76 8.11
C ARG A 238 -8.36 -14.72 7.93
N ARG A 239 -7.29 -14.23 7.30
CA ARG A 239 -5.96 -14.52 7.76
C ARG A 239 -6.10 -14.10 9.21
N THR A 240 -6.62 -15.01 10.03
CA THR A 240 -6.18 -15.15 11.39
C THR A 240 -4.69 -15.26 11.15
N LYS A 241 -4.01 -14.11 11.17
CA LYS A 241 -2.57 -14.05 11.27
C LYS A 241 -2.34 -14.82 12.54
N THR A 242 -2.10 -16.10 12.34
CA THR A 242 -1.96 -17.03 13.44
C THR A 242 -0.68 -16.54 14.05
N ARG A 243 -0.74 -16.16 15.34
CA ARG A 243 0.44 -15.78 16.10
C ARG A 243 1.38 -16.98 16.05
N LEU A 244 2.23 -17.05 15.03
CA LEU A 244 3.37 -17.94 15.04
C LEU A 244 4.28 -17.32 16.09
N LEU A 245 4.10 -17.80 17.33
CA LEU A 245 5.12 -17.75 18.36
C LEU A 245 6.30 -18.55 17.81
N LEU A 246 7.08 -17.96 16.91
CA LEU A 246 8.43 -18.43 16.70
C LEU A 246 9.12 -18.18 18.05
N THR A 247 9.36 -19.27 18.76
CA THR A 247 10.16 -19.26 19.98
C THR A 247 11.52 -18.66 19.60
N ILE A 248 11.80 -17.46 20.11
CA ILE A 248 13.08 -16.80 19.93
C ILE A 248 14.11 -17.60 20.74
N SER A 249 14.61 -18.67 20.14
CA SER A 249 15.96 -19.14 20.36
C SER A 249 16.65 -18.91 19.02
N SER A 250 17.41 -17.81 18.92
CA SER A 250 18.38 -17.44 17.86
C SER A 250 18.18 -16.06 17.22
N ILE A 251 17.93 -14.97 17.97
CA ILE A 251 18.37 -13.61 17.55
C ILE A 251 18.77 -12.80 18.80
N ILE A 252 19.86 -13.21 19.45
CA ILE A 252 20.74 -12.32 20.23
C ILE A 252 22.11 -12.51 19.62
N SER A 253 22.40 -11.81 18.53
CA SER A 253 23.73 -11.65 17.93
C SER A 253 23.64 -10.68 16.74
N LEU A 254 23.47 -9.37 16.99
CA LEU A 254 23.87 -8.26 16.09
C LEU A 254 23.46 -6.90 16.68
N LEU A 255 23.79 -6.67 17.95
CA LEU A 255 23.69 -5.35 18.59
C LEU A 255 24.85 -5.15 19.56
N VAL A 256 26.06 -5.49 19.10
CA VAL A 256 27.34 -5.00 19.64
C VAL A 256 28.35 -4.96 18.49
N ALA A 257 28.22 -3.95 17.62
CA ALA A 257 29.30 -3.49 16.74
C ALA A 257 28.85 -2.20 16.06
N TYR A 258 28.90 -1.07 16.78
CA TYR A 258 29.18 0.29 16.29
C TYR A 258 28.96 1.29 17.43
N ILE A 259 29.73 1.12 18.50
CA ILE A 259 30.12 2.22 19.39
C ILE A 259 31.62 2.04 19.64
N VAL A 260 32.42 2.73 18.81
CA VAL A 260 33.69 3.32 19.21
C VAL A 260 33.57 4.80 18.88
#